data_AF-A0A961KC73-F1
#
_entry.id   AF-A0A961KC73-F1
#
_cell.length_a   1.000
_cell.length_b   1.000
_cell.length_c   1.000
_cell.angle_alpha   90.00
_cell.angle_beta   90.00
_cell.angle_gamma   90.00
#
_symmetry.space_group_name_H-M   'P 1'
#
loop_
_entity.id
_entity.type
_entity.pdbx_description
1 polymer ?
#
loop_
_entity_poly.entity_id
_entity_poly.type
_entity_poly.pdbx_seq_one_letter_code
_entity_poly.pdbx_strand_id
1 'polypeptide(L)' 'MQKIYGSAAEALDGLLFDGMTIASGGFGLCGIPELLIAAIRDSGVKDLTVASNNAGVDDFGLGVLLQTRQVKKMIS' A
#
# COMPACT_ATOMS: atom_id res chain seq x y z
N MET A 1 -19.76 12.68 -11.37
CA MET A 1 -19.33 11.31 -11.05
C MET A 1 -18.76 11.34 -9.64
N GLN A 2 -19.42 10.72 -8.65
CA GLN A 2 -18.92 10.68 -7.27
C GLN A 2 -17.95 9.49 -7.14
N LYS A 3 -16.67 9.77 -6.88
CA LYS A 3 -15.62 8.76 -6.62
C LYS A 3 -15.52 8.49 -5.12
N ILE A 4 -16.65 8.16 -4.50
CA ILE A 4 -16.73 7.82 -3.08
C ILE A 4 -17.09 6.34 -3.02
N TYR A 5 -16.26 5.55 -2.34
CA TYR A 5 -16.42 4.11 -2.19
C TYR A 5 -16.72 3.77 -0.74
N GLY A 6 -17.44 2.67 -0.50
CA GLY A 6 -17.83 2.24 0.85
C GLY A 6 -16.67 1.61 1.63
N SER A 7 -15.63 1.15 0.93
CA SER A 7 -14.42 0.59 1.55
C SER A 7 -13.16 0.79 0.71
N ALA A 8 -11.99 0.56 1.32
CA ALA A 8 -10.70 0.55 0.63
C ALA A 8 -10.60 -0.59 -0.41
N ALA A 9 -11.20 -1.75 -0.12
CA ALA A 9 -11.23 -2.87 -1.05
C ALA A 9 -12.05 -2.52 -2.30
N GLU A 10 -13.25 -1.94 -2.14
CA GLU A 10 -14.07 -1.44 -3.25
C GLU A 10 -13.35 -0.37 -4.07
N ALA A 11 -12.61 0.53 -3.41
CA ALA A 11 -11.86 1.59 -4.08
C ALA A 11 -10.70 1.06 -4.96
N LEU A 12 -10.18 -0.13 -4.65
CA LEU A 12 -9.05 -0.75 -5.31
C LEU A 12 -9.43 -1.93 -6.23
N ASP A 13 -10.70 -2.31 -6.26
CA ASP A 13 -11.18 -3.45 -7.03
C ASP A 13 -10.87 -3.28 -8.53
N GLY A 14 -10.26 -4.32 -9.11
CA GLY A 14 -9.80 -4.32 -10.50
C GLY A 14 -8.63 -3.37 -10.84
N LEU A 15 -8.09 -2.63 -9.87
CA LEU A 15 -6.96 -1.71 -10.11
C LEU A 15 -5.60 -2.36 -9.86
N LEU A 16 -5.48 -3.21 -8.84
CA LEU A 16 -4.20 -3.76 -8.39
C LEU A 16 -3.70 -4.89 -9.30
N PHE A 17 -2.39 -4.94 -9.52
CA PHE A 17 -1.72 -5.99 -10.29
C PHE A 17 -0.26 -6.16 -9.85
N ASP A 18 0.32 -7.33 -10.11
CA ASP A 18 1.72 -7.63 -9.79
C ASP A 18 2.69 -6.73 -10.55
N GLY A 19 3.72 -6.24 -9.88
CA GLY A 19 4.71 -5.33 -10.48
C GLY A 19 4.25 -3.86 -10.53
N MET A 20 3.09 -3.52 -9.97
CA MET A 20 2.62 -2.14 -9.89
C MET A 20 3.61 -1.23 -9.15
N THR A 21 3.74 0.01 -9.63
CA THR A 21 4.43 1.08 -8.91
C THR A 21 3.42 1.95 -8.17
N ILE A 22 3.59 2.10 -6.86
CA ILE A 22 2.69 2.85 -5.97
C ILE A 22 3.46 3.99 -5.31
N ALA A 23 2.91 5.20 -5.38
CA ALA A 23 3.35 6.31 -4.54
C ALA A 23 2.49 6.36 -3.27
N SER A 24 3.10 6.25 -2.10
CA SER A 24 2.42 6.29 -0.81
C SER A 24 2.83 7.53 -0.03
N GLY A 25 1.83 8.27 0.46
CA GLY A 25 2.04 9.39 1.37
C GLY A 25 2.37 8.94 2.80
N GLY A 26 2.85 9.89 3.60
CA GLY A 26 3.14 9.73 5.03
C GLY A 26 4.58 10.08 5.42
N PHE A 27 4.79 10.40 6.70
CA PHE A 27 6.11 10.58 7.32
C PHE A 27 6.17 9.79 8.62
N GLY A 28 7.04 8.77 8.67
CA GLY A 28 6.95 7.74 9.71
C GLY A 28 5.58 7.07 9.70
N LEU A 29 4.77 7.29 10.75
CA LEU A 29 3.39 6.81 10.87
C LEU A 29 2.34 7.92 10.77
N CYS A 30 2.76 9.17 10.55
CA CYS A 30 1.86 10.31 10.42
C CYS A 30 1.36 10.44 8.98
N GLY A 31 0.03 10.51 8.80
CA GLY A 31 -0.60 10.73 7.49
C GLY A 31 -0.47 9.57 6.51
N ILE A 32 -0.31 8.34 7.02
CA ILE A 32 -0.25 7.13 6.18
C ILE A 32 -1.67 6.69 5.74
N PRO A 33 -1.82 6.07 4.56
CA PRO A 33 -3.11 5.55 4.11
C PRO A 33 -3.37 4.13 4.64
N GLU A 34 -3.47 3.95 5.96
CA GLU A 34 -3.50 2.63 6.62
C GLU A 34 -4.55 1.65 6.08
N LEU A 35 -5.77 2.11 5.77
CA LEU A 35 -6.84 1.26 5.23
C LEU A 35 -6.53 0.79 3.80
N LEU A 36 -5.92 1.63 2.98
CA LEU A 36 -5.51 1.25 1.62
C LEU A 36 -4.31 0.29 1.67
N ILE A 37 -3.37 0.50 2.59
CA ILE A 37 -2.24 -0.41 2.79
C ILE A 37 -2.75 -1.80 3.20
N ALA A 38 -3.71 -1.89 4.12
CA ALA A 38 -4.34 -3.15 4.50
C ALA A 38 -5.04 -3.82 3.31
N ALA A 39 -5.79 -3.06 2.49
CA ALA A 39 -6.42 -3.61 1.29
C ALA A 39 -5.40 -4.12 0.26
N ILE A 40 -4.28 -3.41 0.06
CA ILE A 40 -3.18 -3.87 -0.82
C ILE A 40 -2.56 -5.16 -0.27
N ARG A 41 -2.34 -5.25 1.05
CA ARG A 41 -1.87 -6.49 1.69
C ARG A 41 -2.83 -7.64 1.39
N ASP A 42 -4.10 -7.43 1.65
CA ASP A 42 -5.12 -8.49 1.55
C ASP A 42 -5.39 -8.91 0.09
N SER A 43 -5.14 -8.03 -0.89
CA SER A 43 -5.19 -8.38 -2.31
C SER A 43 -4.13 -9.40 -2.75
N GLY A 44 -3.05 -9.53 -1.98
CA GLY A 44 -1.97 -10.49 -2.25
C GLY A 44 -1.01 -10.13 -3.39
N VAL A 45 -1.21 -9.02 -4.10
CA VAL A 45 -0.33 -8.62 -5.22
C VAL A 45 1.14 -8.51 -4.80
N LYS A 46 2.03 -8.94 -5.69
CA LYS A 46 3.47 -9.08 -5.45
C LYS A 46 4.27 -8.15 -6.36
N ASP A 47 5.59 -8.17 -6.14
CA ASP A 47 6.58 -7.44 -6.91
C ASP A 47 6.40 -5.92 -6.97
N LEU A 48 5.75 -5.34 -5.96
CA LEU A 48 5.46 -3.91 -5.91
C LEU A 48 6.74 -3.07 -5.86
N THR A 49 6.74 -1.96 -6.59
CA THR A 49 7.68 -0.86 -6.36
C THR A 49 6.96 0.23 -5.59
N VAL A 50 7.41 0.57 -4.39
CA VAL A 50 6.74 1.57 -3.56
C VAL A 50 7.65 2.78 -3.36
N ALA A 51 7.17 3.95 -3.78
CA ALA A 51 7.78 5.24 -3.50
C ALA A 51 7.14 5.86 -2.26
N SER A 52 7.92 6.03 -1.19
CA SER A 52 7.47 6.57 0.10
C SER A 52 8.67 7.03 0.92
N ASN A 53 8.55 8.15 1.63
CA ASN A 53 9.61 8.70 2.47
C ASN A 53 10.14 7.69 3.52
N ASN A 54 9.26 6.86 4.08
CA ASN A 54 9.62 5.75 4.97
C ASN A 54 8.76 4.52 4.71
N ALA A 55 9.15 3.37 5.25
CA ALA A 55 8.36 2.14 5.24
C ALA A 55 7.43 1.98 6.47
N GLY A 56 7.38 2.96 7.38
CA GLY A 56 6.69 2.78 8.67
C GLY A 56 7.50 1.91 9.63
N VAL A 57 6.82 1.03 10.37
CA VAL A 57 7.43 0.07 11.31
C VAL A 57 6.98 -1.35 10.97
N ASP A 58 7.61 -2.38 11.53
CA ASP A 58 7.40 -3.78 11.12
C ASP A 58 5.91 -4.17 11.04
N ASP A 59 5.14 -3.88 12.09
CA ASP A 59 3.73 -4.27 12.19
C ASP A 59 2.72 -3.18 11.76
N PHE A 60 3.17 -2.02 11.26
CA PHE A 60 2.27 -0.91 10.91
C PHE A 60 2.79 0.01 9.80
N GLY A 61 1.89 0.52 8.96
CA GLY A 61 2.25 1.22 7.73
C GLY A 61 2.75 0.24 6.67
N LEU A 62 3.69 0.64 5.82
CA LEU A 62 4.17 -0.20 4.70
C LEU A 62 4.96 -1.44 5.17
N GLY A 63 5.39 -1.51 6.43
CA GLY A 63 6.06 -2.68 7.01
C GLY A 63 5.25 -3.96 6.86
N VAL A 64 3.92 -3.88 6.94
CA VAL A 64 3.04 -5.05 6.74
C VAL A 64 3.14 -5.64 5.33
N LEU A 65 3.49 -4.83 4.32
CA LEU A 65 3.73 -5.28 2.94
C LEU A 65 5.14 -5.89 2.78
N LEU A 66 6.09 -5.47 3.61
CA LEU A 66 7.42 -6.08 3.67
C LEU A 66 7.37 -7.46 4.33
N GLN A 67 6.62 -7.60 5.43
CA GLN A 67 6.41 -8.88 6.12
C GLN A 67 5.82 -9.96 5.19
N THR A 68 4.86 -9.56 4.35
CA THR A 68 4.21 -10.43 3.36
C THR A 68 4.99 -10.60 2.05
N ARG A 69 6.20 -10.02 1.97
CA ARG A 69 7.07 -10.02 0.77
C ARG A 69 6.36 -9.52 -0.49
N GLN A 70 5.49 -8.53 -0.35
CA GLN A 70 4.77 -7.93 -1.48
C GLN A 70 5.59 -6.86 -2.21
N VAL A 71 6.57 -6.24 -1.53
CA VAL A 71 7.40 -5.17 -2.10
C VAL A 71 8.74 -5.73 -2.60
N LYS A 72 9.02 -5.49 -3.88
CA LYS A 72 10.30 -5.81 -4.53
C LYS A 72 11.30 -4.67 -4.43
N LYS A 73 10.83 -3.42 -4.46
CA LYS A 73 11.69 -2.23 -4.40
C LYS A 73 11.03 -1.10 -3.61
N MET A 74 11.78 -0.50 -2.71
CA MET A 74 11.45 0.78 -2.08
C MET A 74 12.21 1.91 -2.77
N ILE A 75 11.57 3.06 -2.94
CA ILE A 75 12.18 4.34 -3.26
C ILE A 75 11.84 5.28 -2.10
N SER A 76 12.83 5.70 -1.33
CA SER A 76 12.65 6.45 -0.09
C SER A 76 13.55 7.67 -0.02
#